data_AF-A0A1R0W617-F1
#
_entry.id   AF-A0A1R0W617-F1
#
_cell.length_a   1.000
_cell.length_b   1.000
_cell.length_c   1.000
_cell.angle_alpha   90.00
_cell.angle_beta   90.00
_cell.angle_gamma   90.00
#
_symmetry.space_group_name_H-M   'P 1'
#
loop_
_entity.id
_entity.type
_entity.pdbx_description
1 polymer ?
#
loop_
_entity_poly.entity_id
_entity_poly.type
_entity_poly.pdbx_seq_one_letter_code
_entity_poly.pdbx_strand_id
1 'polypeptide(L)'
;MSSNLNKAQDQITTTQASVIVINYMLGAGILTMPRTMAKAVGTPDVWISVLLSSVITFAAGIIIARLCMRFPGKTVFQFTREITGKWIAYIICFCIISYFITISAFEIRVMAEVTRLYLLEATPVWAYVMIFMWVGFYLVIGGINPIARLYEIILPITLVIFVVIILLSVHLFDINNLRPVLGMGIMPVIKGIKPSLLSFTGFEAMLVVAAYMKHPNKGVKAVVYGISVPLVVYLITVIMVIGGLSLDGTLTKTWPTLDLLRSFETEGLIFERFESLLLVIWIMQIFSTFTITHYAASLGGAQLFKGRKITPFLLLLLPVNYIIAMLPKDINETFILGDILGNFSLVLFCGLPLMLLIISLIRKKGGKRSEQPA
;
A
#
# COMPACT_ATOMS: atom_id res chain seq x y z
N MET A 1 33.70 4.84 7.54
CA MET A 1 32.58 4.27 8.33
C MET A 1 32.26 2.89 7.81
N SER A 2 32.84 1.91 8.51
CA SER A 2 33.05 0.51 8.14
C SER A 2 31.77 -0.32 8.35
N SER A 3 31.37 -1.05 7.30
CA SER A 3 31.33 -2.52 7.28
C SER A 3 30.16 -3.14 8.04
N ASN A 4 29.31 -3.85 7.30
CA ASN A 4 28.23 -4.70 7.80
C ASN A 4 27.02 -3.95 8.40
N LEU A 5 26.04 -3.65 7.55
CA LEU A 5 24.64 -3.90 7.94
C LEU A 5 24.55 -5.40 8.22
N ASN A 6 24.89 -5.78 9.45
CA ASN A 6 24.95 -7.15 9.92
C ASN A 6 23.59 -7.80 9.65
N LYS A 7 23.59 -8.88 8.85
CA LYS A 7 22.44 -9.76 8.61
C LYS A 7 21.77 -10.26 9.91
N ALA A 8 22.46 -10.16 11.05
CA ALA A 8 21.96 -10.51 12.37
C ALA A 8 21.15 -9.38 13.07
N GLN A 9 21.22 -8.13 12.59
CA GLN A 9 20.71 -6.96 13.32
C GLN A 9 19.36 -6.46 12.78
N ASP A 10 19.06 -6.69 11.50
CA ASP A 10 17.78 -6.33 10.87
C ASP A 10 16.77 -7.48 11.00
N GLN A 11 16.23 -7.67 12.20
CA GLN A 11 15.17 -8.64 12.46
C GLN A 11 13.92 -7.98 13.02
N ILE A 12 12.80 -8.21 12.34
CA ILE A 12 11.49 -7.68 12.74
C ILE A 12 10.59 -8.76 13.34
N THR A 13 9.71 -8.35 14.24
CA THR A 13 8.69 -9.23 14.83
C THR A 13 7.57 -9.54 13.81
N THR A 14 6.75 -10.55 14.10
CA THR A 14 5.55 -10.83 13.29
C THR A 14 4.59 -9.65 13.29
N THR A 15 4.45 -8.94 14.41
CA THR A 15 3.61 -7.74 14.53
C THR A 15 4.14 -6.61 13.67
N GLN A 16 5.46 -6.36 13.69
CA GLN A 16 6.09 -5.36 12.83
C GLN A 16 5.90 -5.65 11.34
N ALA A 17 5.97 -6.92 10.94
CA ALA A 17 5.66 -7.31 9.57
C ALA A 17 4.20 -7.02 9.20
N SER A 18 3.23 -7.29 10.10
CA SER A 18 1.84 -6.87 9.90
C SER A 18 1.71 -5.37 9.78
N VAL A 19 2.32 -4.61 10.69
CA VAL A 19 2.28 -3.14 10.73
C VAL A 19 2.83 -2.53 9.44
N ILE A 20 3.88 -3.13 8.84
CA ILE A 20 4.37 -2.73 7.52
C ILE A 20 3.33 -2.94 6.43
N VAL A 21 2.70 -4.11 6.40
CA VAL A 21 1.64 -4.38 5.43
C VAL A 21 0.46 -3.43 5.63
N ILE A 22 0.04 -3.15 6.87
CA ILE A 22 -1.08 -2.25 7.17
C ILE A 22 -0.80 -0.84 6.65
N ASN A 23 0.33 -0.23 7.04
CA ASN A 23 0.62 1.16 6.64
C ASN A 23 0.88 1.29 5.13
N TYR A 24 1.47 0.27 4.50
CA TYR A 24 1.60 0.28 3.04
C TYR A 24 0.20 0.23 2.39
N MET A 25 -0.65 -0.70 2.83
CA MET A 25 -1.98 -0.83 2.24
C MET A 25 -2.82 0.43 2.40
N LEU A 26 -2.77 1.11 3.55
CA LEU A 26 -3.61 2.27 3.85
C LEU A 26 -3.29 3.54 3.03
N GLY A 27 -2.16 3.62 2.31
CA GLY A 27 -1.62 4.81 1.60
C GLY A 27 -2.62 5.71 0.85
N ALA A 28 -2.53 5.78 -0.49
CA ALA A 28 -3.49 6.55 -1.28
C ALA A 28 -4.92 5.95 -1.31
N GLY A 29 -5.07 4.69 -0.91
CA GLY A 29 -6.32 3.94 -1.06
C GLY A 29 -7.50 4.53 -0.28
N ILE A 30 -7.31 5.01 0.96
CA ILE A 30 -8.42 5.54 1.80
C ILE A 30 -9.15 6.70 1.11
N LEU A 31 -8.42 7.59 0.43
CA LEU A 31 -9.03 8.78 -0.19
C LEU A 31 -9.58 8.51 -1.59
N THR A 32 -8.95 7.60 -2.33
CA THR A 32 -9.29 7.33 -3.73
C THR A 32 -10.39 6.29 -3.89
N MET A 33 -10.43 5.30 -2.99
CA MET A 33 -11.26 4.11 -3.13
C MET A 33 -12.75 4.40 -3.25
N PRO A 34 -13.39 5.28 -2.44
CA PRO A 34 -14.82 5.54 -2.59
C PRO A 34 -15.18 6.04 -3.99
N ARG A 35 -14.38 6.96 -4.56
CA ARG A 35 -14.61 7.52 -5.89
C ARG A 35 -14.39 6.49 -7.00
N THR A 36 -13.24 5.81 -6.98
CA THR A 36 -12.88 4.84 -8.03
C THR A 36 -13.86 3.69 -8.07
N MET A 37 -14.30 3.25 -6.90
CA MET A 37 -15.27 2.17 -6.76
C MET A 37 -16.68 2.60 -7.12
N ALA A 38 -17.15 3.77 -6.68
CA ALA A 38 -18.44 4.32 -7.08
C ALA A 38 -18.54 4.42 -8.61
N LYS A 39 -17.45 4.87 -9.27
CA LYS A 39 -17.38 4.98 -10.74
C LYS A 39 -17.45 3.62 -11.44
N ALA A 40 -16.83 2.60 -10.87
CA ALA A 40 -16.75 1.28 -11.48
C ALA A 40 -18.00 0.41 -11.24
N VAL A 41 -18.58 0.50 -10.05
CA VAL A 41 -19.79 -0.26 -9.67
C VAL A 41 -21.04 0.45 -10.17
N GLY A 42 -21.14 1.77 -10.01
CA GLY A 42 -22.31 2.55 -10.43
C GLY A 42 -23.58 2.25 -9.63
N THR A 43 -23.47 1.57 -8.48
CA THR A 43 -24.55 1.35 -7.51
C THR A 43 -24.02 1.55 -6.09
N PRO A 44 -24.89 1.75 -5.08
CA PRO A 44 -24.48 1.81 -3.68
C PRO A 44 -23.84 0.54 -3.13
N ASP A 45 -23.86 -0.57 -3.89
CA ASP A 45 -23.36 -1.90 -3.48
C ASP A 45 -21.82 -2.01 -3.46
N VAL A 46 -21.11 -0.88 -3.53
CA VAL A 46 -19.65 -0.80 -3.54
C VAL A 46 -19.01 -1.59 -2.39
N TRP A 47 -19.61 -1.52 -1.20
CA TRP A 47 -19.13 -2.20 0.01
C TRP A 47 -19.08 -3.73 -0.17
N ILE A 48 -19.96 -4.32 -0.98
CA ILE A 48 -19.94 -5.76 -1.28
C ILE A 48 -18.72 -6.09 -2.14
N SER A 49 -18.37 -5.24 -3.12
CA SER A 49 -17.16 -5.42 -3.93
C SER A 49 -15.89 -5.36 -3.08
N VAL A 50 -15.87 -4.51 -2.05
CA VAL A 50 -14.76 -4.45 -1.06
C VAL A 50 -14.61 -5.78 -0.32
N LEU A 51 -15.72 -6.36 0.15
CA LEU A 51 -15.70 -7.67 0.80
C LEU A 51 -15.22 -8.78 -0.13
N LEU A 52 -15.73 -8.86 -1.36
CA LEU A 52 -15.34 -9.90 -2.32
C LEU A 52 -13.87 -9.79 -2.75
N SER A 53 -13.38 -8.58 -3.02
CA SER A 53 -11.97 -8.34 -3.34
C SER A 53 -11.05 -8.65 -2.16
N SER A 54 -11.50 -8.46 -0.92
CA SER A 54 -10.70 -8.82 0.25
C SER A 54 -10.41 -10.31 0.32
N VAL A 55 -11.37 -11.17 -0.06
CA VAL A 55 -11.18 -12.63 -0.11
C VAL A 55 -10.05 -13.01 -1.08
N ILE A 56 -10.05 -12.38 -2.27
CA ILE A 56 -8.99 -12.59 -3.27
C ILE A 56 -7.65 -12.07 -2.75
N THR A 57 -7.64 -10.91 -2.07
CA THR A 57 -6.45 -10.33 -1.45
C THR A 57 -5.88 -11.24 -0.36
N PHE A 58 -6.72 -11.80 0.50
CA PHE A 58 -6.31 -12.79 1.50
C PHE A 58 -5.70 -14.03 0.85
N ALA A 59 -6.34 -14.57 -0.20
CA ALA A 59 -5.80 -15.72 -0.92
C ALA A 59 -4.43 -15.42 -1.53
N ALA A 60 -4.27 -14.29 -2.23
CA ALA A 60 -2.99 -13.86 -2.82
C ALA A 60 -1.92 -13.62 -1.75
N GLY A 61 -2.27 -12.93 -0.67
CA GLY A 61 -1.38 -12.69 0.46
C GLY A 61 -0.91 -13.98 1.15
N ILE A 62 -1.81 -14.95 1.34
CA ILE A 62 -1.47 -16.27 1.90
C ILE A 62 -0.51 -17.01 0.95
N ILE A 63 -0.74 -16.96 -0.36
CA ILE A 63 0.16 -17.55 -1.37
C ILE A 63 1.56 -16.91 -1.27
N ILE A 64 1.65 -15.59 -1.20
CA ILE A 64 2.94 -14.87 -1.02
C ILE A 64 3.61 -15.30 0.28
N ALA A 65 2.88 -15.33 1.40
CA ALA A 65 3.45 -15.73 2.69
C ALA A 65 3.97 -17.17 2.65
N ARG A 66 3.20 -18.11 2.07
CA ARG A 66 3.62 -19.51 1.91
C ARG A 66 4.84 -19.65 1.02
N LEU A 67 4.92 -18.87 -0.06
CA LEU A 67 6.10 -18.83 -0.93
C LEU A 67 7.33 -18.36 -0.13
N CYS A 68 7.22 -17.25 0.59
CA CYS A 68 8.33 -16.70 1.39
C CYS A 68 8.76 -17.66 2.51
N MET A 69 7.83 -18.36 3.15
CA MET A 69 8.11 -19.39 4.16
C MET A 69 8.99 -20.53 3.66
N ARG A 70 8.97 -20.83 2.35
CA ARG A 70 9.86 -21.85 1.76
C ARG A 70 11.29 -21.38 1.56
N PHE A 71 11.52 -20.08 1.59
CA PHE A 71 12.83 -19.44 1.44
C PHE A 71 13.13 -18.49 2.59
N PRO A 72 13.23 -18.97 3.86
CA PRO A 72 13.55 -18.12 5.01
C PRO A 72 14.83 -17.31 4.80
N GLY A 73 14.81 -16.03 5.17
CA GLY A 73 15.98 -15.15 5.06
C GLY A 73 16.33 -14.70 3.64
N LYS A 74 15.47 -14.98 2.65
CA LYS A 74 15.64 -14.58 1.25
C LYS A 74 14.49 -13.71 0.78
N THR A 75 14.81 -12.64 0.07
CA THR A 75 13.83 -11.79 -0.62
C THR A 75 13.40 -12.43 -1.94
N VAL A 76 12.34 -11.89 -2.55
CA VAL A 76 11.90 -12.27 -3.90
C VAL A 76 13.00 -12.15 -4.94
N PHE A 77 13.87 -11.15 -4.83
CA PHE A 77 14.97 -10.96 -5.78
C PHE A 77 16.01 -12.08 -5.70
N GLN A 78 16.12 -12.75 -4.55
CA GLN A 78 17.04 -13.86 -4.32
C GLN A 78 16.40 -15.20 -4.64
N PHE A 79 15.22 -15.50 -4.08
CA PHE A 79 14.59 -16.81 -4.29
C PHE A 79 14.05 -16.99 -5.71
N THR A 80 13.66 -15.92 -6.41
CA THR A 80 13.23 -16.03 -7.82
C THR A 80 14.35 -16.60 -8.67
N ARG A 81 15.60 -16.15 -8.45
CA ARG A 81 16.78 -16.69 -9.13
C ARG A 81 17.03 -18.17 -8.83
N GLU A 82 16.74 -18.61 -7.61
CA GLU A 82 16.85 -20.01 -7.21
C GLU A 82 15.78 -20.90 -7.86
N ILE A 83 14.57 -20.36 -8.07
CA ILE A 83 13.43 -21.07 -8.66
C ILE A 83 13.56 -21.16 -10.19
N THR A 84 13.80 -20.03 -10.86
CA THR A 84 13.66 -19.90 -12.33
C THR A 84 15.00 -19.86 -13.08
N GLY A 85 16.12 -19.65 -12.37
CA GLY A 85 17.44 -19.46 -13.00
C GLY A 85 17.72 -17.99 -13.33
N LYS A 86 18.93 -17.70 -13.84
CA LYS A 86 19.45 -16.32 -13.95
C LYS A 86 18.65 -15.42 -14.89
N TRP A 87 18.35 -15.89 -16.10
CA TRP A 87 17.76 -15.06 -17.16
C TRP A 87 16.31 -14.68 -16.86
N ILE A 88 15.48 -15.68 -16.54
CA ILE A 88 14.06 -15.47 -16.20
C ILE A 88 13.94 -14.63 -14.92
N ALA A 89 14.78 -14.89 -13.91
CA ALA A 89 14.76 -14.09 -12.70
C ALA A 89 15.14 -12.63 -12.96
N TYR A 90 16.03 -12.33 -13.91
CA TYR A 90 16.36 -10.95 -14.25
C TYR A 90 15.13 -10.17 -14.72
N ILE A 91 14.36 -10.76 -15.64
CA ILE A 91 13.12 -10.15 -16.17
C ILE A 91 12.11 -9.96 -15.04
N ILE A 92 11.82 -11.01 -14.27
CA ILE A 92 10.84 -10.95 -13.18
C ILE A 92 11.24 -9.91 -12.13
N CYS A 93 12.50 -9.93 -11.68
CA CYS A 93 12.98 -8.99 -10.66
C CYS A 93 12.96 -7.55 -11.19
N PHE A 94 13.31 -7.34 -12.47
CA PHE A 94 13.22 -6.03 -13.09
C PHE A 94 11.77 -5.51 -13.10
N CYS A 95 10.78 -6.34 -13.47
CA CYS A 95 9.37 -5.95 -13.41
C CYS A 95 8.92 -5.57 -11.99
N ILE A 96 9.31 -6.35 -10.97
CA ILE A 96 8.99 -6.04 -9.57
C ILE A 96 9.66 -4.74 -9.10
N ILE A 97 10.93 -4.52 -9.45
CA ILE A 97 11.66 -3.28 -9.11
C ILE A 97 10.99 -2.08 -9.78
N SER A 98 10.69 -2.17 -11.07
CA SER A 98 10.00 -1.11 -11.82
C SER A 98 8.62 -0.81 -11.22
N TYR A 99 7.87 -1.83 -10.79
CA TYR A 99 6.62 -1.63 -10.06
C TYR A 99 6.84 -0.82 -8.77
N PHE A 100 7.81 -1.22 -7.94
CA PHE A 100 8.10 -0.52 -6.68
C PHE A 100 8.60 0.93 -6.88
N ILE A 101 9.32 1.21 -7.97
CA ILE A 101 9.71 2.57 -8.35
C ILE A 101 8.45 3.38 -8.72
N THR A 102 7.60 2.83 -9.59
CA THR A 102 6.43 3.55 -10.09
C THR A 102 5.39 3.82 -8.99
N ILE A 103 5.15 2.88 -8.08
CA ILE A 103 4.24 3.12 -6.94
C ILE A 103 4.81 4.16 -5.97
N SER A 104 6.13 4.14 -5.73
CA SER A 104 6.83 5.14 -4.91
C SER A 104 6.67 6.56 -5.50
N ALA A 105 6.80 6.68 -6.83
CA ALA A 105 6.58 7.92 -7.57
C ALA A 105 5.10 8.34 -7.59
N PHE A 106 4.17 7.39 -7.73
CA PHE A 106 2.73 7.66 -7.68
C PHE A 106 2.32 8.27 -6.34
N GLU A 107 2.81 7.75 -5.23
CA GLU A 107 2.54 8.30 -3.90
C GLU A 107 3.11 9.71 -3.73
N ILE A 108 4.33 9.97 -4.23
CA ILE A 108 4.88 11.34 -4.26
C ILE A 108 3.94 12.28 -5.03
N ARG A 109 3.42 11.85 -6.19
CA ARG A 109 2.52 12.67 -7.00
C ARG A 109 1.19 12.92 -6.29
N VAL A 110 0.61 11.89 -5.69
CA VAL A 110 -0.65 11.99 -4.93
C VAL A 110 -0.50 12.94 -3.74
N MET A 111 0.59 12.81 -2.98
CA MET A 111 0.94 13.75 -1.91
C MET A 111 1.08 15.18 -2.44
N ALA A 112 1.71 15.34 -3.60
CA ALA A 112 1.96 16.64 -4.17
C ALA A 112 0.68 17.35 -4.64
N GLU A 113 -0.25 16.62 -5.25
CA GLU A 113 -1.54 17.13 -5.68
C GLU A 113 -2.38 17.61 -4.48
N VAL A 114 -2.52 16.77 -3.46
CA VAL A 114 -3.35 17.13 -2.30
C VAL A 114 -2.69 18.21 -1.45
N THR A 115 -1.37 18.19 -1.27
CA THR A 115 -0.68 19.27 -0.55
C THR A 115 -0.86 20.61 -1.28
N ARG A 116 -0.77 20.62 -2.62
CA ARG A 116 -1.01 21.83 -3.42
C ARG A 116 -2.45 22.34 -3.27
N LEU A 117 -3.43 21.43 -3.33
CA LEU A 117 -4.85 21.79 -3.31
C LEU A 117 -5.37 22.21 -1.93
N TYR A 118 -4.81 21.65 -0.84
CA TYR A 118 -5.40 21.79 0.50
C TYR A 118 -4.52 22.51 1.52
N LEU A 119 -3.20 22.59 1.31
CA LEU A 119 -2.26 23.11 2.31
C LEU A 119 -1.39 24.26 1.81
N LEU A 120 -0.75 24.10 0.66
CA LEU A 120 0.35 24.96 0.21
C LEU A 120 0.17 25.42 -1.24
N GLU A 121 -0.93 26.10 -1.55
CA GLU A 121 -1.26 26.55 -2.90
C GLU A 121 -0.18 27.45 -3.54
N ALA A 122 0.39 28.37 -2.74
CA ALA A 122 1.41 29.33 -3.22
C ALA A 122 2.84 28.77 -3.21
N THR A 123 3.09 27.58 -2.65
CA THR A 123 4.45 27.03 -2.53
C THR A 123 4.78 26.19 -3.76
N PRO A 124 5.96 26.39 -4.39
CA PRO A 124 6.39 25.56 -5.51
C PRO A 124 6.42 24.07 -5.15
N VAL A 125 5.83 23.22 -5.99
CA VAL A 125 5.69 21.77 -5.77
C VAL A 125 7.00 21.08 -5.40
N TRP A 126 8.09 21.47 -6.06
CA TRP A 126 9.40 20.87 -5.84
C TRP A 126 9.90 21.04 -4.39
N ALA A 127 9.53 22.11 -3.70
CA ALA A 127 10.09 22.44 -2.38
C ALA A 127 9.66 21.42 -1.32
N TYR A 128 8.35 21.17 -1.19
CA TYR A 128 7.83 20.22 -0.20
C TYR A 128 8.00 18.76 -0.65
N VAL A 129 8.00 18.48 -1.97
CA VAL A 129 8.32 17.14 -2.50
C VAL A 129 9.75 16.74 -2.15
N MET A 130 10.72 17.63 -2.31
CA MET A 130 12.11 17.34 -1.95
C MET A 130 12.26 17.05 -0.47
N ILE A 131 11.64 17.86 0.41
CA ILE A 131 11.66 17.62 1.86
C ILE A 131 11.10 16.23 2.18
N PHE A 132 9.92 15.90 1.64
CA PHE A 132 9.29 14.59 1.84
C PHE A 132 10.21 13.44 1.43
N MET A 133 10.83 13.55 0.25
CA MET A 133 11.73 12.52 -0.29
C MET A 133 13.02 12.38 0.53
N TRP A 134 13.64 13.49 0.95
CA TRP A 134 14.87 13.48 1.76
C TRP A 134 14.64 12.96 3.17
N VAL A 135 13.50 13.28 3.79
CA VAL A 135 13.11 12.72 5.08
C VAL A 135 12.88 11.21 4.95
N GLY A 136 12.24 10.76 3.87
CA GLY A 136 12.08 9.34 3.61
C GLY A 136 13.40 8.63 3.35
N PHE A 137 14.31 9.25 2.60
CA PHE A 137 15.68 8.77 2.40
C PHE A 137 16.43 8.59 3.73
N TYR A 138 16.34 9.57 4.62
CA TYR A 138 16.96 9.50 5.95
C TYR A 138 16.47 8.28 6.75
N LEU A 139 15.15 7.99 6.71
CA LEU A 139 14.58 6.82 7.36
C LEU A 139 15.12 5.51 6.76
N VAL A 140 15.07 5.36 5.44
CA VAL A 140 15.37 4.08 4.76
C VAL A 140 16.86 3.73 4.78
N ILE A 141 17.76 4.70 4.94
CA ILE A 141 19.20 4.43 5.16
C ILE A 141 19.40 3.55 6.39
N GLY A 142 18.56 3.72 7.42
CA GLY A 142 18.61 2.95 8.65
C GLY A 142 18.13 1.49 8.51
N GLY A 143 17.64 1.08 7.34
CA GLY A 143 17.18 -0.28 7.08
C GLY A 143 15.72 -0.54 7.48
N ILE A 144 15.35 -1.81 7.59
CA ILE A 144 13.95 -2.22 7.81
C ILE A 144 13.47 -1.96 9.26
N ASN A 145 14.38 -1.97 10.23
CA ASN A 145 14.04 -1.80 11.65
C ASN A 145 13.51 -0.39 11.97
N PRO A 146 14.16 0.71 11.56
CA PRO A 146 13.61 2.06 11.74
C PRO A 146 12.28 2.25 11.02
N ILE A 147 12.14 1.70 9.81
CA ILE A 147 10.86 1.72 9.06
C ILE A 147 9.75 1.07 9.89
N ALA A 148 9.98 -0.15 10.39
CA ALA A 148 9.01 -0.85 11.23
C ALA A 148 8.63 -0.07 12.49
N ARG A 149 9.62 0.51 13.20
CA ARG A 149 9.38 1.28 14.43
C ARG A 149 8.59 2.55 14.17
N LEU A 150 8.88 3.26 13.07
CA LEU A 150 8.10 4.44 12.70
C LEU A 150 6.65 4.06 12.41
N TYR A 151 6.43 2.96 11.70
CA TYR A 151 5.08 2.53 11.36
C TYR A 151 4.29 2.03 12.58
N GLU A 152 4.97 1.49 13.61
CA GLU A 152 4.36 1.18 14.91
C GLU A 152 3.85 2.44 15.62
N ILE A 153 4.42 3.62 15.32
CA ILE A 153 3.95 4.92 15.83
C ILE A 153 2.84 5.49 14.94
N ILE A 154 3.01 5.43 13.62
CA ILE A 154 2.04 5.98 12.65
C ILE A 154 0.69 5.24 12.74
N LEU A 155 0.70 3.92 12.90
CA LEU A 155 -0.53 3.13 12.87
C LEU A 155 -1.53 3.48 13.98
N PRO A 156 -1.15 3.50 15.28
CA PRO A 156 -2.08 3.89 16.34
C PRO A 156 -2.65 5.30 16.15
N ILE A 157 -1.82 6.27 15.74
CA ILE A 157 -2.25 7.65 15.45
C ILE A 157 -3.31 7.64 14.35
N THR A 158 -3.03 6.90 13.27
CA THR A 158 -3.96 6.73 12.14
C THR A 158 -5.28 6.14 12.57
N LEU A 159 -5.28 5.06 13.36
CA LEU A 159 -6.49 4.40 13.81
C LEU A 159 -7.30 5.26 14.79
N VAL A 160 -6.65 5.94 15.72
CA VAL A 160 -7.33 6.83 16.68
C VAL A 160 -8.06 7.95 15.94
N ILE A 161 -7.37 8.64 15.05
CA ILE A 161 -8.00 9.76 14.37
C ILE A 161 -9.02 9.26 13.34
N PHE A 162 -8.79 8.11 12.70
CA PHE A 162 -9.81 7.47 11.86
C PHE A 162 -11.10 7.18 12.63
N VAL A 163 -11.02 6.67 13.86
CA VAL A 163 -12.18 6.47 14.74
C VAL A 163 -12.86 7.79 15.08
N VAL A 164 -12.10 8.83 15.44
CA VAL A 164 -12.66 10.17 15.71
C VAL A 164 -13.42 10.69 14.48
N ILE A 165 -12.83 10.57 13.29
CA ILE A 165 -13.44 10.97 12.01
C ILE A 165 -14.75 10.23 11.75
N ILE A 166 -14.80 8.91 11.99
CA ILE A 166 -16.03 8.13 11.82
C ILE A 166 -17.10 8.62 12.79
N LEU A 167 -16.76 8.80 14.07
CA LEU A 167 -17.70 9.20 15.11
C LEU A 167 -18.33 10.57 14.82
N LEU A 168 -17.52 11.52 14.35
CA LEU A 168 -18.02 12.81 13.88
C LEU A 168 -18.92 12.62 12.65
N SER A 169 -18.53 11.70 11.76
CA SER A 169 -19.23 11.41 10.50
C SER A 169 -20.61 10.76 10.62
N VAL A 170 -20.95 10.14 11.75
CA VAL A 170 -22.20 9.37 11.90
C VAL A 170 -23.46 10.21 11.66
N HIS A 171 -23.44 11.51 11.98
CA HIS A 171 -24.62 12.37 11.87
C HIS A 171 -25.04 12.66 10.42
N LEU A 172 -24.12 12.58 9.45
CA LEU A 172 -24.43 12.76 8.03
C LEU A 172 -24.95 11.47 7.38
N PHE A 173 -24.85 10.34 8.07
CA PHE A 173 -25.14 9.04 7.49
C PHE A 173 -26.65 8.84 7.29
N ASP A 174 -27.06 8.68 6.04
CA ASP A 174 -28.40 8.20 5.69
C ASP A 174 -28.31 6.78 5.11
N ILE A 175 -28.93 5.82 5.81
CA ILE A 175 -28.99 4.42 5.39
C ILE A 175 -29.69 4.23 4.03
N ASN A 176 -30.56 5.17 3.64
CA ASN A 176 -31.26 5.11 2.35
C ASN A 176 -30.30 5.28 1.17
N ASN A 177 -29.16 5.97 1.37
CA ASN A 177 -28.12 6.10 0.35
C ASN A 177 -27.43 4.78 0.03
N LEU A 178 -27.56 3.75 0.89
CA LEU A 178 -27.06 2.39 0.65
C LEU A 178 -28.13 1.45 0.07
N ARG A 179 -29.34 1.96 -0.18
CA ARG A 179 -30.48 1.19 -0.70
C ARG A 179 -30.83 1.64 -2.13
N PRO A 180 -31.46 0.75 -2.93
CA PRO A 180 -31.68 -0.67 -2.67
C PRO A 180 -30.37 -1.49 -2.77
N VAL A 181 -30.24 -2.51 -1.93
CA VAL A 181 -29.10 -3.44 -1.97
C VAL A 181 -29.31 -4.44 -3.12
N LEU A 182 -28.31 -4.57 -3.99
CA LEU A 182 -28.32 -5.39 -5.19
C LEU A 182 -29.47 -5.08 -6.15
N GLY A 183 -29.91 -3.82 -6.20
CA GLY A 183 -31.01 -3.38 -7.07
C GLY A 183 -30.74 -3.63 -8.57
N MET A 184 -29.47 -3.63 -8.99
CA MET A 184 -29.04 -3.98 -10.35
C MET A 184 -28.36 -5.37 -10.43
N GLY A 185 -28.59 -6.23 -9.43
CA GLY A 185 -28.00 -7.57 -9.33
C GLY A 185 -26.51 -7.56 -8.99
N ILE A 186 -25.87 -8.72 -9.16
CA ILE A 186 -24.47 -8.94 -8.75
C ILE A 186 -23.43 -8.44 -9.77
N MET A 187 -23.82 -8.21 -11.02
CA MET A 187 -22.89 -7.87 -12.10
C MET A 187 -22.14 -6.56 -11.85
N PRO A 188 -22.77 -5.46 -11.39
CA PRO A 188 -22.06 -4.25 -10.98
C PRO A 188 -21.03 -4.50 -9.88
N VAL A 189 -21.38 -5.33 -8.89
CA VAL A 189 -20.48 -5.69 -7.79
C VAL A 189 -19.23 -6.41 -8.28
N ILE A 190 -19.38 -7.32 -9.24
CA ILE A 190 -18.26 -8.05 -9.85
C ILE A 190 -17.32 -7.10 -10.59
N LYS A 191 -17.86 -6.09 -11.28
CA LYS A 191 -17.04 -5.05 -11.95
C LYS A 191 -16.20 -4.25 -10.96
N GLY A 192 -16.69 -4.06 -9.73
CA GLY A 192 -15.96 -3.41 -8.64
C GLY A 192 -14.79 -4.22 -8.08
N ILE A 193 -14.70 -5.54 -8.31
CA ILE A 193 -13.63 -6.37 -7.74
C ILE A 193 -12.25 -5.87 -8.18
N LYS A 194 -12.10 -5.60 -9.48
CA LYS A 194 -10.82 -5.19 -10.07
C LYS A 194 -10.28 -3.88 -9.46
N PRO A 195 -10.98 -2.74 -9.50
CA PRO A 195 -10.52 -1.49 -8.89
C PRO A 195 -10.29 -1.62 -7.38
N SER A 196 -11.11 -2.42 -6.68
CA SER A 196 -10.95 -2.65 -5.25
C SER A 196 -9.64 -3.37 -4.92
N LEU A 197 -9.27 -4.38 -5.72
CA LEU A 197 -7.98 -5.07 -5.57
C LEU A 197 -6.79 -4.12 -5.75
N LEU A 198 -6.93 -3.04 -6.51
CA LEU A 198 -5.88 -2.04 -6.66
C LEU A 198 -5.68 -1.26 -5.37
N SER A 199 -6.77 -0.90 -4.68
CA SER A 199 -6.72 -0.25 -3.36
C SER A 199 -6.17 -1.16 -2.26
N PHE A 200 -6.26 -2.48 -2.44
CA PHE A 200 -5.69 -3.48 -1.54
C PHE A 200 -4.22 -3.83 -1.85
N THR A 201 -3.57 -3.15 -2.79
CA THR A 201 -2.11 -3.29 -2.96
C THR A 201 -1.39 -2.92 -1.67
N GLY A 202 -0.33 -3.65 -1.37
CA GLY A 202 0.46 -3.49 -0.15
C GLY A 202 0.87 -4.82 0.50
N PHE A 203 0.07 -5.88 0.31
CA PHE A 203 0.40 -7.22 0.80
C PHE A 203 1.66 -7.80 0.16
N GLU A 204 2.01 -7.34 -1.05
CA GLU A 204 3.23 -7.73 -1.75
C GLU A 204 4.53 -7.29 -1.07
N ALA A 205 4.49 -6.34 -0.12
CA ALA A 205 5.68 -6.01 0.68
C ALA A 205 6.26 -7.24 1.38
N MET A 206 5.46 -8.27 1.67
CA MET A 206 5.93 -9.52 2.24
C MET A 206 6.98 -10.24 1.39
N LEU A 207 7.01 -10.01 0.08
CA LEU A 207 8.06 -10.52 -0.81
C LEU A 207 9.47 -10.01 -0.43
N VAL A 208 9.55 -8.91 0.31
CA VAL A 208 10.78 -8.35 0.87
C VAL A 208 10.82 -8.53 2.39
N VAL A 209 9.76 -8.11 3.08
CA VAL A 209 9.65 -8.05 4.54
C VAL A 209 9.81 -9.42 5.19
N ALA A 210 9.32 -10.50 4.56
CA ALA A 210 9.43 -11.86 5.11
C ALA A 210 10.87 -12.33 5.29
N ALA A 211 11.81 -11.80 4.51
CA ALA A 211 13.24 -12.13 4.62
C ALA A 211 13.85 -11.66 5.95
N TYR A 212 13.23 -10.68 6.61
CA TYR A 212 13.72 -10.06 7.85
C TYR A 212 12.94 -10.53 9.09
N MET A 213 11.93 -11.41 8.94
CA MET A 213 11.13 -11.87 10.07
C MET A 213 11.91 -12.82 10.97
N LYS A 214 11.85 -12.60 12.30
CA LYS A 214 12.38 -13.53 13.32
C LYS A 214 11.79 -14.93 13.22
N HIS A 215 10.49 -15.00 12.91
CA HIS A 215 9.73 -16.24 12.80
C HIS A 215 9.05 -16.32 11.44
N PRO A 216 9.76 -16.76 10.39
CA PRO A 216 9.22 -16.83 9.02
C PRO A 216 7.96 -17.71 8.94
N ASN A 217 7.87 -18.75 9.77
CA ASN A 217 6.69 -19.63 9.87
C ASN A 217 5.39 -18.91 10.25
N LYS A 218 5.48 -17.72 10.88
CA LYS A 218 4.34 -16.86 11.20
C LYS A 218 4.01 -15.87 10.08
N GLY A 219 4.60 -16.00 8.88
CA GLY A 219 4.35 -15.13 7.73
C GLY A 219 2.87 -15.03 7.33
N VAL A 220 2.14 -16.16 7.36
CA VAL A 220 0.69 -16.17 7.09
C VAL A 220 -0.07 -15.34 8.13
N LYS A 221 0.29 -15.49 9.42
CA LYS A 221 -0.30 -14.68 10.50
C LYS A 221 -0.04 -13.20 10.23
N ALA A 222 1.19 -12.83 9.87
CA ALA A 222 1.55 -11.44 9.59
C ALA A 222 0.67 -10.82 8.49
N VAL A 223 0.49 -11.53 7.38
CA VAL A 223 -0.35 -11.07 6.25
C VAL A 223 -1.82 -10.98 6.60
N VAL A 224 -2.36 -11.97 7.30
CA VAL A 224 -3.79 -11.98 7.62
C VAL A 224 -4.14 -10.78 8.50
N TYR A 225 -3.37 -10.49 9.55
CA TYR A 225 -3.58 -9.25 10.31
C TYR A 225 -3.27 -8.01 9.48
N GLY A 226 -2.25 -8.09 8.62
CA GLY A 226 -1.85 -7.05 7.68
C GLY A 226 -2.99 -6.57 6.78
N ILE A 227 -3.81 -7.49 6.28
CA ILE A 227 -4.94 -7.22 5.39
C ILE A 227 -6.22 -6.90 6.17
N SER A 228 -6.41 -7.51 7.35
CA SER A 228 -7.65 -7.35 8.13
C SER A 228 -7.90 -5.92 8.59
N VAL A 229 -6.85 -5.20 9.01
CA VAL A 229 -7.00 -3.82 9.49
C VAL A 229 -7.38 -2.86 8.33
N PRO A 230 -6.66 -2.83 7.19
CA PRO A 230 -7.08 -2.06 6.01
C PRO A 230 -8.47 -2.44 5.50
N LEU A 231 -8.84 -3.72 5.52
CA LEU A 231 -10.20 -4.15 5.14
C LEU A 231 -11.26 -3.44 5.99
N VAL A 232 -11.11 -3.44 7.32
CA VAL A 232 -12.08 -2.78 8.21
C VAL A 232 -12.10 -1.27 7.95
N VAL A 233 -10.93 -0.64 7.82
CA VAL A 233 -10.83 0.80 7.52
C VAL A 233 -11.51 1.15 6.20
N TYR A 234 -11.23 0.41 5.13
CA TYR A 234 -11.80 0.63 3.80
C TYR A 234 -13.30 0.37 3.74
N LEU A 235 -13.76 -0.71 4.37
CA LEU A 235 -15.18 -1.03 4.41
C LEU A 235 -15.96 0.09 5.11
N ILE A 236 -15.51 0.53 6.28
CA ILE A 236 -16.16 1.63 7.01
C ILE A 236 -16.07 2.92 6.19
N THR A 237 -14.91 3.25 5.62
CA THR A 237 -14.74 4.48 4.82
C THR A 237 -15.74 4.53 3.66
N VAL A 238 -15.85 3.46 2.87
CA VAL A 238 -16.78 3.39 1.75
C VAL A 238 -18.23 3.51 2.20
N ILE A 239 -18.61 2.81 3.27
CA ILE A 239 -19.97 2.85 3.82
C ILE A 239 -20.31 4.27 4.30
N MET A 240 -19.39 4.91 5.03
CA MET A 240 -19.59 6.27 5.55
C MET A 240 -19.65 7.31 4.43
N VAL A 241 -18.80 7.20 3.41
CA VAL A 241 -18.78 8.14 2.29
C VAL A 241 -20.04 8.01 1.43
N ILE A 242 -20.44 6.80 1.05
CA ILE A 242 -21.66 6.62 0.24
C ILE A 242 -22.89 6.94 1.09
N GLY A 243 -22.93 6.50 2.34
CA GLY A 243 -24.02 6.79 3.28
C GLY A 243 -24.19 8.29 3.56
N GLY A 244 -23.08 9.04 3.64
CA GLY A 244 -23.09 10.48 3.91
C GLY A 244 -23.27 11.37 2.68
N LEU A 245 -22.66 11.02 1.54
CA LEU A 245 -22.66 11.86 0.33
C LEU A 245 -23.59 11.36 -0.78
N SER A 246 -24.20 10.19 -0.65
CA SER A 246 -24.82 9.41 -1.75
C SER A 246 -23.81 8.96 -2.82
N LEU A 247 -24.26 8.06 -3.71
CA LEU A 247 -23.45 7.63 -4.86
C LEU A 247 -23.11 8.79 -5.79
N ASP A 248 -24.12 9.59 -6.16
CA ASP A 248 -23.94 10.72 -7.09
C ASP A 248 -23.04 11.80 -6.49
N GLY A 249 -23.25 12.14 -5.21
CA GLY A 249 -22.36 13.07 -4.52
C GLY A 249 -20.92 12.56 -4.49
N THR A 250 -20.70 11.28 -4.20
CA THR A 250 -19.36 10.66 -4.23
C THR A 250 -18.67 10.81 -5.59
N LEU A 251 -19.40 10.69 -6.70
CA LEU A 251 -18.84 10.79 -8.05
C LEU A 251 -18.41 12.21 -8.44
N THR A 252 -19.10 13.23 -7.91
CA THR A 252 -18.79 14.65 -8.17
C THR A 252 -17.55 15.14 -7.41
N LYS A 253 -17.13 14.42 -6.37
CA LYS A 253 -16.02 14.81 -5.50
C LYS A 253 -14.71 14.20 -5.96
N THR A 254 -13.64 15.00 -5.90
CA THR A 254 -12.30 14.52 -6.27
C THR A 254 -11.73 13.61 -5.20
N TRP A 255 -11.94 13.99 -3.93
CA TRP A 255 -11.48 13.27 -2.75
C TRP A 255 -12.65 13.10 -1.76
N PRO A 256 -13.60 12.19 -2.04
CA PRO A 256 -14.87 12.11 -1.30
C PRO A 256 -14.70 11.94 0.20
N THR A 257 -13.67 11.22 0.65
CA THR A 257 -13.38 11.05 2.09
C THR A 257 -12.98 12.36 2.77
N LEU A 258 -12.23 13.23 2.08
CA LEU A 258 -11.91 14.58 2.59
C LEU A 258 -13.15 15.48 2.55
N ASP A 259 -13.92 15.42 1.47
CA ASP A 259 -15.10 16.26 1.30
C ASP A 259 -16.22 15.92 2.30
N LEU A 260 -16.39 14.64 2.67
CA LEU A 260 -17.29 14.22 3.75
C LEU A 260 -16.92 14.90 5.06
N LEU A 261 -15.62 15.04 5.35
CA LEU A 261 -15.16 15.68 6.58
C LEU A 261 -15.33 17.20 6.60
N ARG A 262 -15.21 17.86 5.44
CA ARG A 262 -15.48 19.29 5.30
C ARG A 262 -16.92 19.65 5.62
N SER A 263 -17.85 18.71 5.42
CA SER A 263 -19.26 18.91 5.76
C SER A 263 -19.52 19.09 7.27
N PHE A 264 -18.52 18.90 8.15
CA PHE A 264 -18.61 19.17 9.59
C PHE A 264 -18.13 20.55 10.04
N GLU A 265 -17.60 21.39 9.15
CA GLU A 265 -17.10 22.71 9.54
C GLU A 265 -18.25 23.55 10.13
N THR A 266 -18.33 23.55 11.47
CA THR A 266 -19.30 24.30 12.27
C THR A 266 -18.52 25.38 13.00
N GLU A 267 -18.89 26.65 12.78
CA GLU A 267 -18.27 27.79 13.45
C GLU A 267 -18.42 27.67 14.97
N GLY A 268 -17.31 27.78 15.74
CA GLY A 268 -17.34 27.86 17.21
C GLY A 268 -16.79 26.67 18.02
N LEU A 269 -16.29 25.60 17.39
CA LEU A 269 -15.51 24.54 18.07
C LEU A 269 -14.00 24.87 18.05
N ILE A 270 -13.25 24.46 19.08
CA ILE A 270 -11.78 24.67 19.19
C ILE A 270 -11.03 24.10 17.96
N PHE A 271 -11.61 23.12 17.26
CA PHE A 271 -11.09 22.57 16.01
C PHE A 271 -11.99 22.97 14.84
N GLU A 272 -11.71 24.13 14.23
CA GLU A 272 -12.51 24.66 13.11
C GLU A 272 -12.26 23.92 11.78
N ARG A 273 -11.16 23.14 11.65
CA ARG A 273 -10.77 22.43 10.41
C ARG A 273 -10.36 20.98 10.65
N PHE A 274 -11.33 20.11 10.94
CA PHE A 274 -11.11 18.65 11.11
C PHE A 274 -10.47 17.98 9.89
N GLU A 275 -10.65 18.55 8.70
CA GLU A 275 -9.97 18.13 7.47
C GLU A 275 -8.44 18.10 7.60
N SER A 276 -7.86 19.02 8.38
CA SER A 276 -6.40 19.14 8.54
C SER A 276 -5.82 17.92 9.25
N LEU A 277 -6.57 17.34 10.20
CA LEU A 277 -6.16 16.12 10.90
C LEU A 277 -6.10 14.92 9.94
N LEU A 278 -7.09 14.79 9.05
CA LEU A 278 -7.09 13.73 8.03
C LEU A 278 -5.89 13.89 7.08
N LEU A 279 -5.59 15.12 6.64
CA LEU A 279 -4.46 15.39 5.76
C LEU A 279 -3.12 15.00 6.40
N VAL A 280 -2.91 15.29 7.69
CA VAL A 280 -1.67 14.93 8.40
C VAL A 280 -1.46 13.42 8.42
N ILE A 281 -2.48 12.65 8.81
CA ILE A 281 -2.41 11.17 8.84
C ILE A 281 -2.16 10.63 7.45
N TRP A 282 -2.86 11.19 6.47
CA TRP A 282 -2.78 10.68 5.13
C TRP A 282 -1.41 10.94 4.51
N ILE A 283 -0.79 12.10 4.76
CA ILE A 283 0.61 12.35 4.41
C ILE A 283 1.53 11.32 5.10
N MET A 284 1.27 10.93 6.35
CA MET A 284 2.03 9.86 7.03
C MET A 284 1.82 8.47 6.39
N GLN A 285 0.62 8.16 5.89
CA GLN A 285 0.32 6.90 5.22
C GLN A 285 0.99 6.83 3.84
N ILE A 286 0.90 7.89 3.05
CA ILE A 286 1.66 8.03 1.79
C ILE A 286 3.16 7.91 2.08
N PHE A 287 3.66 8.59 3.10
CA PHE A 287 5.07 8.51 3.49
C PHE A 287 5.49 7.08 3.82
N SER A 288 4.62 6.33 4.48
CA SER A 288 4.84 4.91 4.75
C SER A 288 4.93 4.13 3.44
N THR A 289 3.96 4.25 2.54
CA THR A 289 4.04 3.59 1.23
C THR A 289 5.30 3.97 0.45
N PHE A 290 5.62 5.26 0.36
CA PHE A 290 6.81 5.76 -0.33
C PHE A 290 8.09 5.12 0.21
N THR A 291 8.24 5.10 1.54
CA THR A 291 9.48 4.63 2.18
C THR A 291 9.68 3.12 2.02
N ILE A 292 8.65 2.28 2.22
CA ILE A 292 8.79 0.83 2.06
C ILE A 292 9.00 0.42 0.59
N THR A 293 8.33 1.09 -0.35
CA THR A 293 8.45 0.79 -1.79
C THR A 293 9.78 1.28 -2.35
N HIS A 294 10.25 2.47 -1.94
CA HIS A 294 11.58 2.96 -2.28
C HIS A 294 12.67 2.03 -1.70
N TYR A 295 12.53 1.59 -0.44
CA TYR A 295 13.43 0.60 0.16
C TYR A 295 13.44 -0.73 -0.63
N ALA A 296 12.27 -1.26 -0.98
CA ALA A 296 12.14 -2.51 -1.73
C ALA A 296 12.77 -2.41 -3.14
N ALA A 297 12.55 -1.31 -3.86
CA ALA A 297 13.15 -1.04 -5.16
C ALA A 297 14.68 -0.96 -5.07
N SER A 298 15.22 -0.19 -4.12
CA SER A 298 16.66 -0.04 -3.94
C SER A 298 17.33 -1.35 -3.51
N LEU A 299 16.69 -2.12 -2.64
CA LEU A 299 17.16 -3.45 -2.24
C LEU A 299 17.16 -4.41 -3.44
N GLY A 300 16.12 -4.37 -4.27
CA GLY A 300 16.03 -5.15 -5.49
C GLY A 300 17.14 -4.81 -6.48
N GLY A 301 17.39 -3.53 -6.73
CA GLY A 301 18.51 -3.07 -7.56
C GLY A 301 19.85 -3.58 -7.04
N ALA A 302 20.10 -3.40 -5.73
CA ALA A 302 21.31 -3.87 -5.07
C ALA A 302 21.52 -5.39 -5.22
N GLN A 303 20.46 -6.19 -5.04
CA GLN A 303 20.51 -7.65 -5.11
C GLN A 303 20.60 -8.17 -6.56
N LEU A 304 19.99 -7.49 -7.53
CA LEU A 304 20.05 -7.84 -8.95
C LEU A 304 21.47 -7.69 -9.52
N PHE A 305 22.18 -6.63 -9.13
CA PHE A 305 23.55 -6.33 -9.57
C PHE A 305 24.64 -6.97 -8.68
N LYS A 306 24.45 -8.24 -8.28
CA LYS A 306 25.38 -9.05 -7.47
C LYS A 306 25.64 -8.54 -6.04
N GLY A 307 24.61 -8.06 -5.34
CA GLY A 307 24.70 -7.78 -3.89
C GLY A 307 25.56 -6.55 -3.55
N ARG A 308 25.50 -5.53 -4.40
CA ARG A 308 26.09 -4.21 -4.09
C ARG A 308 25.44 -3.64 -2.83
N LYS A 309 26.08 -2.63 -2.23
CA LYS A 309 25.47 -1.89 -1.11
C LYS A 309 24.14 -1.29 -1.56
N ILE A 310 23.16 -1.22 -0.65
CA ILE A 310 21.85 -0.62 -0.92
C ILE A 310 21.94 0.91 -1.08
N THR A 311 22.87 1.57 -0.36
CA THR A 311 22.98 3.03 -0.28
C THR A 311 23.08 3.76 -1.62
N PRO A 312 23.90 3.33 -2.60
CA PRO A 312 23.93 3.95 -3.92
C PRO A 312 22.58 3.87 -4.66
N PHE A 313 21.84 2.77 -4.50
CA PHE A 313 20.52 2.61 -5.11
C PHE A 313 19.44 3.43 -4.40
N LEU A 314 19.56 3.66 -3.09
CA LEU A 314 18.68 4.61 -2.38
C LEU A 314 18.85 6.01 -2.97
N LEU A 315 20.09 6.48 -3.10
CA LEU A 315 20.37 7.82 -3.64
C LEU A 315 20.00 7.95 -5.13
N LEU A 316 20.33 6.93 -5.94
CA LEU A 316 20.06 6.95 -7.38
C LEU A 316 18.56 6.95 -7.71
N LEU A 317 17.75 6.25 -6.92
CA LEU A 317 16.32 6.15 -7.19
C LEU A 317 15.53 7.40 -6.74
N LEU A 318 16.09 8.30 -5.93
CA LEU A 318 15.44 9.57 -5.59
C LEU A 318 15.14 10.43 -6.83
N PRO A 319 16.13 10.85 -7.66
CA PRO A 319 15.82 11.64 -8.85
C PRO A 319 14.93 10.88 -9.85
N VAL A 320 15.04 9.54 -9.93
CA VAL A 320 14.16 8.72 -10.77
C VAL A 320 12.71 8.81 -10.30
N ASN A 321 12.47 8.63 -9.00
CA ASN A 321 11.14 8.74 -8.40
C ASN A 321 10.57 10.15 -8.60
N TYR A 322 11.39 11.20 -8.44
CA TYR A 322 10.96 12.58 -8.67
C TYR A 322 10.52 12.80 -10.12
N ILE A 323 11.34 12.37 -11.10
CA ILE A 323 11.03 12.53 -12.52
C ILE A 323 9.72 11.81 -12.87
N ILE A 324 9.56 10.56 -12.43
CA ILE A 324 8.34 9.78 -12.70
C ILE A 324 7.12 10.43 -12.04
N ALA A 325 7.26 10.95 -10.81
CA ALA A 325 6.18 11.65 -10.11
C ALA A 325 5.74 12.94 -10.82
N MET A 326 6.63 13.58 -11.58
CA MET A 326 6.32 14.78 -12.34
C MET A 326 5.82 14.51 -13.77
N LEU A 327 5.78 13.25 -14.23
CA LEU A 327 5.27 12.89 -15.56
C LEU A 327 3.77 13.19 -15.72
N PRO A 328 2.88 12.83 -14.77
CA PRO A 328 1.47 13.20 -14.87
C PRO A 328 1.31 14.71 -14.87
N LYS A 329 0.54 15.25 -15.82
CA LYS A 329 0.30 16.69 -15.93
C LYS A 329 -0.78 17.16 -14.96
N ASP A 330 -1.77 16.32 -14.72
CA ASP A 330 -2.92 16.63 -13.88
C ASP A 330 -3.36 15.42 -13.05
N ILE A 331 -4.43 15.63 -12.28
CA ILE A 331 -5.01 14.62 -11.40
C ILE A 331 -5.64 13.45 -12.17
N ASN A 332 -6.15 13.67 -13.38
CA ASN A 332 -6.74 12.60 -14.20
C ASN A 332 -5.64 11.66 -14.71
N GLU A 333 -4.54 12.20 -15.22
CA GLU A 333 -3.37 11.41 -15.60
C GLU A 333 -2.78 10.67 -14.38
N THR A 334 -2.85 11.27 -13.19
CA THR A 334 -2.45 10.61 -11.94
C THR A 334 -3.34 9.40 -11.65
N PHE A 335 -4.66 9.52 -11.78
CA PHE A 335 -5.57 8.38 -11.62
C PHE A 335 -5.34 7.28 -12.67
N ILE A 336 -5.07 7.65 -13.93
CA ILE A 336 -4.72 6.67 -14.98
C ILE A 336 -3.45 5.90 -14.61
N LEU A 337 -2.43 6.58 -14.08
CA LEU A 337 -1.22 5.92 -13.60
C LEU A 337 -1.54 4.92 -12.46
N GLY A 338 -2.44 5.30 -11.54
CA GLY A 338 -2.95 4.42 -10.49
C GLY A 338 -3.65 3.17 -11.05
N ASP A 339 -4.51 3.33 -12.06
CA ASP A 339 -5.19 2.21 -12.74
C ASP A 339 -4.19 1.27 -13.43
N ILE A 340 -3.17 1.83 -14.10
CA ILE A 340 -2.09 1.04 -14.72
C ILE A 340 -1.34 0.26 -13.64
N LEU A 341 -0.91 0.92 -12.57
CA LEU A 341 -0.22 0.29 -11.45
C LEU A 341 -1.02 -0.88 -10.88
N GLY A 342 -2.31 -0.67 -10.63
CA GLY A 342 -3.16 -1.73 -10.13
C GLY A 342 -3.32 -2.90 -11.11
N ASN A 343 -3.42 -2.65 -12.41
CA ASN A 343 -3.46 -3.74 -13.40
C ASN A 343 -2.18 -4.59 -13.35
N PHE A 344 -1.02 -3.95 -13.24
CA PHE A 344 0.25 -4.63 -13.10
C PHE A 344 0.37 -5.39 -11.77
N SER A 345 -0.17 -4.84 -10.67
CA SER A 345 -0.11 -5.47 -9.36
C SER A 345 -0.84 -6.81 -9.34
N LEU A 346 -2.00 -6.91 -10.01
CA LEU A 346 -2.74 -8.17 -10.14
C LEU A 346 -1.89 -9.27 -10.81
N VAL A 347 -1.21 -8.93 -11.90
CA VAL A 347 -0.36 -9.89 -12.62
C VAL A 347 0.87 -10.26 -11.80
N LEU A 348 1.55 -9.26 -11.23
CA LEU A 348 2.83 -9.44 -10.52
C LEU A 348 2.68 -10.03 -9.11
N PHE A 349 1.54 -9.86 -8.45
CA PHE A 349 1.40 -10.24 -7.04
C PHE A 349 0.24 -11.19 -6.76
N CYS A 350 -0.67 -11.43 -7.71
CA CYS A 350 -1.59 -12.57 -7.65
C CYS A 350 -1.09 -13.72 -8.53
N GLY A 351 -0.81 -13.46 -9.81
CA GLY A 351 -0.44 -14.50 -10.78
C GLY A 351 0.99 -15.03 -10.57
N LEU A 352 1.98 -14.14 -10.53
CA LEU A 352 3.39 -14.52 -10.47
C LEU A 352 3.77 -15.29 -9.19
N PRO A 353 3.36 -14.93 -7.96
CA PRO A 353 3.73 -15.69 -6.77
C PRO A 353 3.13 -17.10 -6.76
N LEU A 354 1.92 -17.27 -7.30
CA LEU A 354 1.32 -18.59 -7.49
C LEU A 354 2.15 -19.44 -8.45
N MET A 355 2.56 -18.87 -9.59
CA MET A 355 3.43 -19.54 -10.55
C MET A 355 4.78 -19.93 -9.93
N LEU A 356 5.43 -19.01 -9.20
CA LEU A 356 6.69 -19.28 -8.50
C LEU A 356 6.52 -20.35 -7.42
N LEU A 357 5.41 -20.36 -6.69
CA LEU A 357 5.09 -21.38 -5.69
C LEU A 357 4.96 -22.75 -6.34
N ILE A 358 4.20 -22.87 -7.44
CA ILE A 358 4.05 -24.12 -8.20
C ILE A 358 5.40 -24.61 -8.72
N ILE A 359 6.20 -23.75 -9.37
CA ILE A 359 7.53 -24.13 -9.88
C ILE A 359 8.45 -24.56 -8.73
N SER A 360 8.40 -23.89 -7.59
CA SER A 360 9.21 -24.26 -6.42
C SER A 360 8.81 -25.63 -5.83
N LEU A 361 7.52 -26.00 -5.89
CA LEU A 361 7.04 -27.35 -5.50
C LEU A 361 7.57 -28.40 -6.48
N ILE A 362 7.38 -28.20 -7.78
CA ILE A 362 7.78 -29.14 -8.84
C ILE A 362 9.31 -29.36 -8.83
N ARG A 363 10.09 -28.28 -8.73
CA ARG A 363 11.56 -28.35 -8.71
C ARG A 363 12.14 -28.71 -7.34
N LYS A 364 11.29 -28.95 -6.32
CA LYS A 364 11.68 -29.21 -4.93
C LYS A 364 12.70 -28.17 -4.39
N LYS A 365 12.52 -26.90 -4.78
CA LYS A 365 13.34 -25.77 -4.32
C LYS A 365 12.66 -25.09 -3.13
N GLY A 366 13.41 -24.82 -2.07
CA GLY A 366 12.85 -24.35 -0.79
C GLY A 366 12.09 -25.45 -0.04
N GLY A 367 12.19 -25.46 1.29
CA GLY A 367 11.55 -26.47 2.16
C GLY A 367 12.48 -27.46 2.88
N LYS A 368 13.81 -27.34 2.77
CA LYS A 368 14.75 -28.12 3.60
C LYS A 368 15.28 -27.31 4.79
N ARG A 369 14.40 -27.06 5.78
CA ARG A 369 14.75 -26.77 7.19
C ARG A 369 13.47 -26.69 8.04
N SER A 370 12.87 -27.85 8.28
CA SER A 370 11.92 -28.05 9.38
C SER A 370 12.28 -29.33 10.15
N GLU A 371 13.58 -29.55 10.32
CA GLU A 371 14.15 -30.50 11.28
C GLU A 371 15.26 -29.77 12.03
N GLN A 372 14.87 -29.13 13.12
CA GLN A 372 15.65 -29.11 14.35
C GLN A 372 14.67 -28.83 15.50
N PRO A 373 14.47 -29.81 16.40
CA PRO A 373 13.50 -29.73 17.49
C PRO A 373 14.05 -28.96 18.70
N ALA A 374 13.09 -28.49 19.51
CA ALA A 374 13.19 -27.85 20.83
C ALA A 374 13.69 -26.40 20.87
#